data_AF-A0A1D7UBI5-F1
#
_entry.id   AF-A0A1D7UBI5-F1
#
_cell.length_a   1.000
_cell.length_b   1.000
_cell.length_c   1.000
_cell.angle_alpha   90.00
_cell.angle_beta   90.00
_cell.angle_gamma   90.00
#
_symmetry.space_group_name_H-M   'P 1'
#
loop_
_entity.id
_entity.type
_entity.pdbx_description
1 polymer ?
#
loop_
_entity_poly.entity_id
_entity_poly.type
_entity_poly.pdbx_seq_one_letter_code
_entity_poly.pdbx_strand_id
1 'polypeptide(L)'
;MPEFEGDRSGADSFLRRHPGQFYVYVLCRPDGRPFYVGKGLNRRAFEHEAEALRRHPIGEANPFKCNVIRKIVREGGSVRYRIDSFFDQERQMSCLEREAALILEYRRLHEGGVLTNLAGGLGNLSGAAPFSLGRHAATLSGEPENNPARATLNRFLQGIGPVGSVPIKPVAQISRILSTTPHPNPRSPTVRCAYALIASASATATRFVTDVSIPRTFEYQGVQAVIENGVARDLLKAGMASLMPAADPKAERFVLTHAQVELLMGLYGSEALVARGLL
;
A
#
# COMPACT_ATOMS: atom_id res chain seq x y z
N MET A 1 21.18 -28.46 -1.64
CA MET A 1 21.24 -27.85 -2.98
C MET A 1 19.81 -27.62 -3.46
N PRO A 2 19.54 -26.60 -4.29
CA PRO A 2 18.18 -26.41 -4.81
C PRO A 2 17.78 -27.59 -5.71
N GLU A 3 16.51 -27.95 -5.67
CA GLU A 3 15.90 -28.97 -6.53
C GLU A 3 15.88 -28.54 -8.02
N PHE A 4 15.83 -27.23 -8.27
CA PHE A 4 15.90 -26.66 -9.61
C PHE A 4 16.49 -25.26 -9.62
N GLU A 5 17.21 -24.92 -10.69
CA GLU A 5 17.57 -23.55 -11.02
C GLU A 5 17.56 -23.32 -12.54
N GLY A 6 16.90 -22.26 -13.00
CA GLY A 6 16.77 -22.00 -14.43
C GLY A 6 15.91 -20.79 -14.77
N ASP A 7 15.46 -20.74 -16.02
CA ASP A 7 14.54 -19.71 -16.51
C ASP A 7 13.07 -20.09 -16.23
N ARG A 8 12.15 -19.24 -16.69
CA ARG A 8 10.71 -19.44 -16.52
C ARG A 8 10.19 -20.71 -17.20
N SER A 9 10.69 -21.06 -18.39
CA SER A 9 10.21 -22.22 -19.15
C SER A 9 10.66 -23.53 -18.50
N GLY A 10 11.93 -23.58 -18.07
CA GLY A 10 12.47 -24.68 -17.30
C GLY A 10 11.74 -24.84 -15.97
N ALA A 11 11.48 -23.73 -15.26
CA ALA A 11 10.75 -23.76 -14.00
C ALA A 11 9.30 -24.23 -14.17
N ASP A 12 8.58 -23.80 -15.21
CA ASP A 12 7.20 -24.24 -15.46
C ASP A 12 7.16 -25.74 -15.76
N SER A 13 8.08 -26.22 -16.59
CA SER A 13 8.22 -27.63 -16.91
C SER A 13 8.57 -28.46 -15.67
N PHE A 14 9.42 -27.92 -14.81
CA PHE A 14 9.81 -28.55 -13.55
C PHE A 14 8.64 -28.65 -12.56
N LEU A 15 7.89 -27.57 -12.36
CA LEU A 15 6.75 -27.53 -11.44
C LEU A 15 5.56 -28.37 -11.90
N ARG A 16 5.37 -28.55 -13.21
CA ARG A 16 4.32 -29.44 -13.75
C ARG A 16 4.49 -30.91 -13.35
N ARG A 17 5.73 -31.33 -13.04
CA ARG A 17 6.02 -32.68 -12.56
C ARG A 17 5.67 -32.89 -11.08
N HIS A 18 5.31 -31.82 -10.36
CA HIS A 18 5.03 -31.83 -8.93
C HIS A 18 3.65 -31.18 -8.64
N PRO A 19 2.56 -31.69 -9.22
CA PRO A 19 1.23 -31.09 -9.05
C PRO A 19 0.76 -31.21 -7.60
N GLY A 20 0.08 -30.18 -7.09
CA GLY A 20 -0.54 -30.20 -5.76
C GLY A 20 0.44 -30.10 -4.57
N GLN A 21 1.75 -30.10 -4.80
CA GLN A 21 2.74 -29.94 -3.74
C GLN A 21 3.04 -28.46 -3.46
N PHE A 22 3.22 -28.15 -2.17
CA PHE A 22 3.80 -26.88 -1.77
C PHE A 22 5.29 -26.87 -2.07
N TYR A 23 5.84 -25.70 -2.35
CA TYR A 23 7.26 -25.55 -2.57
C TYR A 23 7.77 -24.20 -2.07
N VAL A 24 9.05 -24.16 -1.75
CA VAL A 24 9.76 -22.91 -1.47
C VAL A 24 10.55 -22.53 -2.73
N TYR A 25 10.42 -21.29 -3.15
CA TYR A 25 11.14 -20.75 -4.30
C TYR A 25 11.89 -19.47 -3.95
N VAL A 26 12.94 -19.21 -4.71
CA VAL A 26 13.72 -17.98 -4.70
C VAL A 26 13.67 -17.37 -6.10
N LEU A 27 13.30 -16.09 -6.18
CA LEU A 27 13.45 -15.31 -7.40
C LEU A 27 14.82 -14.65 -7.39
N CYS A 28 15.53 -14.83 -8.49
CA CYS A 28 16.89 -14.37 -8.66
C CYS A 28 16.98 -13.39 -9.83
N ARG A 29 17.93 -12.47 -9.73
CA ARG A 29 18.37 -11.62 -10.84
C ARG A 29 19.01 -12.46 -11.94
N PRO A 30 19.21 -11.91 -13.16
CA PRO A 30 19.90 -12.62 -14.24
C PRO A 30 21.28 -13.17 -13.83
N ASP A 31 21.99 -12.45 -12.97
CA ASP A 31 23.30 -12.84 -12.40
C ASP A 31 23.22 -13.89 -11.27
N GLY A 32 22.04 -14.43 -10.99
CA GLY A 32 21.83 -15.46 -9.97
C GLY A 32 21.65 -14.94 -8.54
N ARG A 33 21.79 -13.62 -8.30
CA ARG A 33 21.60 -13.06 -6.95
C ARG A 33 20.12 -13.12 -6.51
N PRO A 34 19.82 -13.71 -5.33
CA PRO A 34 18.48 -13.70 -4.76
C PRO A 34 17.96 -12.29 -4.52
N PHE A 35 16.67 -12.08 -4.75
CA PHE A 35 15.99 -10.84 -4.34
C PHE A 35 14.63 -11.06 -3.68
N TYR A 36 14.08 -12.27 -3.73
CA TYR A 36 12.82 -12.60 -3.10
C TYR A 36 12.74 -14.09 -2.80
N VAL A 37 12.23 -14.45 -1.62
CA VAL A 37 11.91 -15.84 -1.24
C VAL A 37 10.41 -15.94 -1.04
N GLY A 38 9.79 -17.04 -1.45
CA GLY A 38 8.38 -17.25 -1.19
C GLY A 38 7.97 -18.71 -1.15
N LYS A 39 6.86 -18.97 -0.47
CA LYS A 39 6.10 -20.21 -0.61
C LYS A 39 5.15 -20.17 -1.81
N GLY A 40 5.08 -21.29 -2.52
CA GLY A 40 4.26 -21.50 -3.71
C GLY A 40 3.41 -22.74 -3.64
N LEU A 41 2.31 -22.73 -4.41
CA LEU A 41 1.54 -23.89 -4.83
C LEU A 41 1.24 -23.67 -6.32
N ASN A 42 1.22 -24.73 -7.12
CA ASN A 42 1.02 -24.65 -8.57
C ASN A 42 1.99 -23.64 -9.22
N ARG A 43 1.48 -22.62 -9.90
CA ARG A 43 2.26 -21.61 -10.66
C ARG A 43 2.46 -20.29 -9.92
N ARG A 44 2.26 -20.24 -8.61
CA ARG A 44 2.35 -19.01 -7.80
C ARG A 44 3.65 -18.23 -7.98
N ALA A 45 4.78 -18.91 -8.21
CA ALA A 45 6.06 -18.22 -8.46
C ALA A 45 6.03 -17.33 -9.72
N PHE A 46 5.21 -17.67 -10.73
CA PHE A 46 5.09 -16.92 -11.99
C PHE A 46 4.08 -15.78 -11.92
N GLU A 47 3.17 -15.82 -10.95
CA GLU A 47 2.17 -14.78 -10.75
C GLU A 47 2.80 -13.43 -10.39
N HIS A 48 4.00 -13.43 -9.78
CA HIS A 48 4.73 -12.21 -9.42
C HIS A 48 5.14 -11.37 -10.62
N GLU A 49 5.60 -12.01 -11.70
CA GLU A 49 5.92 -11.28 -12.93
C GLU A 49 4.64 -10.69 -13.55
N ALA A 50 3.55 -11.47 -13.56
CA ALA A 50 2.26 -10.98 -14.04
C ALA A 50 1.74 -9.81 -13.19
N GLU A 51 1.88 -9.86 -11.86
CA GLU A 51 1.54 -8.76 -10.95
C GLU A 51 2.35 -7.50 -11.29
N ALA A 52 3.69 -7.62 -11.40
CA ALA A 52 4.57 -6.48 -11.64
C ALA A 52 4.35 -5.81 -13.01
N LEU A 53 4.01 -6.59 -14.03
CA LEU A 53 3.81 -6.11 -15.40
C LEU A 53 2.37 -5.63 -15.67
N ARG A 54 1.41 -5.98 -14.83
CA ARG A 54 0.02 -5.48 -14.95
C ARG A 54 -0.05 -3.99 -14.64
N ARG A 55 -0.77 -3.25 -15.47
CA ARG A 55 -1.18 -1.86 -15.21
C ARG A 55 -2.50 -1.84 -14.41
N HIS A 56 -2.52 -2.40 -13.21
CA HIS A 56 -3.75 -2.51 -12.42
C HIS A 56 -4.04 -1.22 -11.61
N PRO A 57 -5.32 -0.79 -11.46
CA PRO A 57 -5.70 0.37 -10.64
C PRO A 57 -5.67 0.11 -9.13
N ILE A 58 -5.57 -1.16 -8.73
CA ILE A 58 -5.41 -1.58 -7.33
C ILE A 58 -3.91 -1.78 -7.09
N GLY A 59 -3.37 -1.19 -6.02
CA GLY A 59 -1.95 -1.25 -5.67
C GLY A 59 -1.41 -2.67 -5.50
N GLU A 60 -0.09 -2.80 -5.59
CA GLU A 60 0.63 -4.10 -5.55
C GLU A 60 0.83 -4.58 -4.12
N ALA A 61 0.87 -5.91 -3.92
CA ALA A 61 1.05 -6.50 -2.60
C ALA A 61 2.48 -6.31 -2.06
N ASN A 62 3.49 -6.30 -2.94
CA ASN A 62 4.87 -5.98 -2.58
C ASN A 62 5.51 -5.10 -3.66
N PRO A 63 5.47 -3.75 -3.52
CA PRO A 63 6.00 -2.83 -4.52
C PRO A 63 7.52 -2.95 -4.70
N PHE A 64 8.29 -3.33 -3.67
CA PHE A 64 9.75 -3.48 -3.80
C PHE A 64 10.12 -4.65 -4.71
N LYS A 65 9.47 -5.81 -4.51
CA LYS A 65 9.60 -6.98 -5.39
C LYS A 65 9.20 -6.62 -6.83
N CYS A 66 8.05 -5.98 -7.02
CA CYS A 66 7.58 -5.59 -8.35
C CYS A 66 8.53 -4.60 -9.04
N ASN A 67 9.12 -3.66 -8.30
CA ASN A 67 10.10 -2.73 -8.84
C ASN A 67 11.39 -3.43 -9.30
N VAL A 68 11.86 -4.46 -8.58
CA VAL A 68 13.01 -5.25 -9.03
C VAL A 68 12.69 -6.00 -10.32
N ILE A 69 11.53 -6.65 -10.41
CA ILE A 69 11.10 -7.37 -11.62
C ILE A 69 11.02 -6.41 -12.81
N ARG A 70 10.36 -5.25 -12.66
CA ARG A 70 10.27 -4.23 -13.70
C ARG A 70 11.63 -3.72 -14.15
N LYS A 71 12.57 -3.56 -13.22
CA LYS A 71 13.94 -3.14 -13.53
C LYS A 71 14.64 -4.19 -14.39
N ILE A 72 14.58 -5.47 -14.00
CA ILE A 72 15.16 -6.58 -14.76
C ILE A 72 14.62 -6.59 -16.20
N VAL A 73 13.29 -6.52 -16.37
CA VAL A 73 12.65 -6.54 -17.69
C VAL A 73 13.02 -5.31 -18.52
N ARG A 74 13.08 -4.12 -17.91
CA ARG A 74 13.48 -2.88 -18.60
C ARG A 74 14.92 -2.93 -19.10
N GLU A 75 15.79 -3.62 -18.37
CA GLU A 75 17.20 -3.83 -18.73
C GLU A 75 17.39 -4.98 -19.75
N GLY A 76 16.30 -5.53 -20.29
CA GLY A 76 16.34 -6.63 -21.26
C GLY A 76 16.65 -8.01 -20.64
N GLY A 77 16.69 -8.09 -19.31
CA GLY A 77 16.92 -9.34 -18.58
C GLY A 77 15.63 -10.11 -18.29
N SER A 78 15.78 -11.31 -17.74
CA SER A 78 14.69 -12.17 -17.26
C SER A 78 14.90 -12.58 -15.80
N VAL A 79 13.80 -12.78 -15.07
CA VAL A 79 13.87 -13.33 -13.72
C VAL A 79 14.30 -14.79 -13.79
N ARG A 80 15.26 -15.18 -12.95
CA ARG A 80 15.67 -16.56 -12.76
C ARG A 80 14.93 -17.18 -11.58
N TYR A 81 14.65 -18.47 -11.68
CA TYR A 81 13.88 -19.22 -10.71
C TYR A 81 14.75 -20.30 -10.09
N ARG A 82 14.78 -20.32 -8.76
CA ARG A 82 15.36 -21.41 -7.99
C ARG A 82 14.26 -22.05 -7.15
N ILE A 83 13.98 -23.33 -7.35
CA ILE A 83 13.09 -24.11 -6.49
C ILE A 83 13.96 -24.79 -5.46
N ASP A 84 13.75 -24.48 -4.20
CA ASP A 84 14.58 -24.95 -3.11
C ASP A 84 14.16 -26.34 -2.64
N SER A 85 12.86 -26.56 -2.41
CA SER A 85 12.32 -27.77 -1.80
C SER A 85 10.82 -27.92 -2.03
N PHE A 86 10.32 -29.17 -1.97
CA PHE A 86 8.90 -29.53 -2.05
C PHE A 86 8.38 -30.13 -0.75
N PHE A 87 7.09 -29.96 -0.52
CA PHE A 87 6.38 -30.41 0.65
C PHE A 87 4.98 -30.86 0.27
N ASP A 88 4.57 -32.01 0.79
CA ASP A 88 3.19 -32.48 0.66
C ASP A 88 2.25 -31.60 1.49
N GLN A 89 0.94 -31.74 1.22
CA GLN A 89 -0.08 -30.90 1.82
C GLN A 89 -0.08 -30.94 3.36
N GLU A 90 0.18 -32.10 3.94
CA GLU A 90 0.29 -32.31 5.39
C GLU A 90 1.53 -31.64 6.00
N ARG A 91 2.56 -31.37 5.19
CA ARG A 91 3.84 -30.77 5.61
C ARG A 91 3.92 -29.28 5.27
N GLN A 92 2.76 -28.63 5.17
CA GLN A 92 2.65 -27.21 4.89
C GLN A 92 3.45 -26.34 5.88
N MET A 93 3.51 -26.77 7.16
CA MET A 93 4.27 -26.05 8.18
C MET A 93 5.78 -26.10 7.91
N SER A 94 6.32 -27.28 7.56
CA SER A 94 7.73 -27.41 7.20
C SER A 94 8.11 -26.55 5.98
N CYS A 95 7.18 -26.37 5.03
CA CYS A 95 7.39 -25.45 3.91
C CYS A 95 7.56 -23.98 4.38
N LEU A 96 6.73 -23.55 5.34
CA LEU A 96 6.80 -22.22 5.91
C LEU A 96 8.05 -22.00 6.77
N GLU A 97 8.48 -23.01 7.51
CA GLU A 97 9.74 -22.99 8.28
C GLU A 97 10.94 -22.86 7.34
N ARG A 98 10.93 -23.60 6.22
CA ARG A 98 12.00 -23.52 5.22
C ARG A 98 12.04 -22.17 4.52
N GLU A 99 10.88 -21.58 4.19
CA GLU A 99 10.79 -20.21 3.69
C GLU A 99 11.42 -19.22 4.68
N ALA A 100 11.08 -19.32 5.96
CA ALA A 100 11.62 -18.45 7.01
C ALA A 100 13.14 -18.63 7.18
N ALA A 101 13.63 -19.87 7.14
CA ALA A 101 15.06 -20.17 7.22
C ALA A 101 15.85 -19.51 6.07
N LEU A 102 15.36 -19.59 4.84
CA LEU A 102 15.99 -18.92 3.70
C LEU A 102 15.93 -17.39 3.80
N ILE A 103 14.83 -16.84 4.34
CA ILE A 103 14.75 -15.39 4.57
C ILE A 103 15.77 -14.93 5.61
N LEU A 104 15.95 -15.71 6.68
CA LEU A 104 16.96 -15.44 7.70
C LEU A 104 18.39 -15.56 7.14
N GLU A 105 18.62 -16.54 6.27
CA GLU A 105 19.91 -16.78 5.61
C GLU A 105 20.31 -15.63 4.67
N TYR A 106 19.45 -15.27 3.72
CA TYR A 106 19.75 -14.21 2.74
C TYR A 106 19.56 -12.79 3.29
N ARG A 107 18.82 -12.66 4.40
CA ARG A 107 18.45 -11.42 5.07
C ARG A 107 17.65 -10.44 4.20
N ARG A 108 16.82 -9.62 4.83
CA ARG A 108 16.07 -8.57 4.13
C ARG A 108 16.94 -7.32 3.94
N LEU A 109 16.56 -6.46 3.00
CA LEU A 109 17.31 -5.23 2.71
C LEU A 109 17.56 -4.35 3.96
N HIS A 110 16.60 -4.23 4.88
CA HIS A 110 16.78 -3.45 6.12
C HIS A 110 17.63 -4.17 7.19
N GLU A 111 17.87 -5.46 7.03
CA GLU A 111 18.79 -6.27 7.86
C GLU A 111 20.20 -6.34 7.26
N GLY A 112 20.46 -5.55 6.20
CA GLY A 112 21.72 -5.59 5.44
C GLY A 112 21.80 -6.75 4.45
N GLY A 113 20.67 -7.40 4.15
CA GLY A 113 20.58 -8.50 3.19
C GLY A 113 20.18 -8.08 1.78
N VAL A 114 19.78 -9.07 0.98
CA VAL A 114 19.46 -8.90 -0.46
C VAL A 114 17.96 -9.00 -0.77
N LEU A 115 17.14 -9.48 0.18
CA LEU A 115 15.74 -9.78 -0.08
C LEU A 115 14.82 -8.58 0.07
N THR A 116 13.86 -8.50 -0.86
CA THR A 116 12.73 -7.55 -0.89
C THR A 116 11.51 -8.03 -0.10
N ASN A 117 11.64 -9.13 0.66
CA ASN A 117 10.57 -9.66 1.50
C ASN A 117 10.12 -8.64 2.56
N LEU A 118 8.81 -8.44 2.69
CA LEU A 118 8.24 -7.51 3.69
C LEU A 118 8.16 -8.14 5.09
N ALA A 119 7.98 -9.47 5.15
CA ALA A 119 7.86 -10.27 6.37
C ALA A 119 8.96 -11.33 6.45
N GLY A 120 9.17 -11.90 7.64
CA GLY A 120 10.26 -12.83 7.93
C GLY A 120 9.99 -14.30 7.53
N GLY A 121 8.83 -14.62 6.95
CA GLY A 121 8.37 -15.99 6.70
C GLY A 121 7.20 -16.40 7.60
N LEU A 122 6.85 -17.70 7.69
CA LEU A 122 5.75 -18.27 8.51
C LEU A 122 4.32 -17.72 8.25
N GLY A 123 4.07 -17.09 7.11
CA GLY A 123 2.75 -16.52 6.78
C GLY A 123 2.37 -15.34 7.68
N ASN A 124 1.09 -15.19 8.03
CA ASN A 124 0.59 -14.09 8.87
C ASN A 124 1.02 -14.16 10.35
N LEU A 125 1.73 -15.23 10.76
CA LEU A 125 2.18 -15.42 12.14
C LEU A 125 3.46 -14.64 12.45
N SER A 126 4.32 -14.42 11.47
CA SER A 126 5.41 -13.44 11.60
C SER A 126 4.84 -12.07 11.28
N GLY A 127 4.67 -11.23 12.30
CA GLY A 127 4.37 -9.82 12.09
C GLY A 127 5.32 -9.19 11.04
N ALA A 128 4.86 -8.10 10.41
CA ALA A 128 5.71 -7.28 9.56
C ALA A 128 7.01 -6.92 10.30
N ALA A 129 8.13 -6.79 9.57
CA ALA A 129 9.43 -6.50 10.18
C ALA A 129 9.34 -5.36 11.21
N PRO A 130 10.00 -5.43 12.38
CA PRO A 130 10.00 -4.35 13.38
C PRO A 130 10.38 -2.99 12.80
N PHE A 131 11.28 -2.96 11.80
CA PHE A 131 11.68 -1.75 11.09
C PHE A 131 10.61 -1.23 10.11
N SER A 132 9.83 -2.13 9.50
CA SER A 132 8.65 -1.78 8.70
C SER A 132 7.52 -1.28 9.58
N LEU A 133 7.36 -1.80 10.80
CA LEU A 133 6.42 -1.28 11.81
C LEU A 133 6.87 0.09 12.34
N GLY A 134 8.17 0.30 12.58
CA GLY A 134 8.70 1.59 13.05
C GLY A 134 8.59 2.70 11.99
N ARG A 135 8.96 2.42 10.73
CA ARG A 135 8.74 3.37 9.62
C ARG A 135 7.26 3.52 9.28
N HIS A 136 6.45 2.46 9.34
CA HIS A 136 5.01 2.60 9.17
C HIS A 136 4.39 3.42 10.30
N ALA A 137 4.67 3.16 11.58
CA ALA A 137 4.16 3.94 12.71
C ALA A 137 4.60 5.42 12.62
N ALA A 138 5.88 5.68 12.37
CA ALA A 138 6.39 7.04 12.19
C ALA A 138 5.78 7.76 10.95
N THR A 139 5.44 7.02 9.89
CA THR A 139 4.80 7.60 8.68
C THR A 139 3.27 7.67 8.79
N LEU A 140 2.66 6.82 9.61
CA LEU A 140 1.21 6.71 9.83
C LEU A 140 0.72 7.71 10.87
N SER A 141 1.57 8.17 11.78
CA SER A 141 1.16 9.16 12.80
C SER A 141 2.30 10.01 13.40
N GLY A 142 3.58 9.70 13.15
CA GLY A 142 4.72 10.39 13.77
C GLY A 142 5.28 11.59 12.98
N GLU A 143 6.32 12.24 13.50
CA GLU A 143 7.07 13.30 12.83
C GLU A 143 8.39 12.73 12.27
N PRO A 144 8.43 12.29 11.00
CA PRO A 144 9.67 11.76 10.43
C PRO A 144 10.70 12.90 10.24
N GLU A 145 11.81 12.85 10.99
CA GLU A 145 12.92 13.82 10.91
C GLU A 145 13.44 14.02 9.48
N ASN A 146 13.49 12.94 8.70
CA ASN A 146 14.00 12.94 7.33
C ASN A 146 12.93 13.27 6.27
N ASN A 147 11.75 13.76 6.66
CA ASN A 147 10.67 14.09 5.74
C ASN A 147 9.82 15.27 6.23
N PRO A 148 10.32 16.52 6.04
CA PRO A 148 9.68 17.71 6.58
C PRO A 148 8.27 17.94 5.99
N ALA A 149 8.07 17.66 4.70
CA ALA A 149 6.75 17.78 4.07
C ALA A 149 5.71 16.85 4.73
N ARG A 150 6.11 15.62 5.08
CA ARG A 150 5.25 14.68 5.79
C ARG A 150 5.00 15.12 7.22
N ALA A 151 6.03 15.59 7.94
CA ALA A 151 5.90 16.09 9.30
C ALA A 151 4.92 17.28 9.38
N THR A 152 4.99 18.23 8.44
CA THR A 152 4.04 19.35 8.33
C THR A 152 2.59 18.89 8.22
N LEU A 153 2.30 17.95 7.31
CA LEU A 153 0.93 17.43 7.15
C LEU A 153 0.46 16.57 8.34
N ASN A 154 1.37 15.86 8.98
CA ASN A 154 1.04 15.06 10.16
C ASN A 154 0.69 15.96 11.35
N ARG A 155 1.47 17.01 11.61
CA ARG A 155 1.14 18.03 12.63
C ARG A 155 -0.19 18.72 12.34
N PHE A 156 -0.43 19.07 11.08
CA PHE A 156 -1.70 19.66 10.67
C PHE A 156 -2.90 18.76 11.01
N LEU A 157 -2.80 17.46 10.71
CA LEU A 157 -3.85 16.49 11.03
C LEU A 157 -3.99 16.18 12.52
N GLN A 158 -2.89 16.09 13.26
CA GLN A 158 -2.93 15.96 14.72
C GLN A 158 -3.63 17.17 15.36
N GLY A 159 -3.44 18.34 14.77
CA GLY A 159 -4.18 19.55 15.14
C GLY A 159 -5.68 19.44 14.90
N ILE A 160 -6.15 18.55 14.01
CA ILE A 160 -7.57 18.24 13.77
C ILE A 160 -8.05 17.18 14.76
N GLY A 161 -7.28 16.11 14.98
CA GLY A 161 -7.57 15.09 15.98
C GLY A 161 -6.63 13.88 15.89
N PRO A 162 -6.78 12.89 16.79
CA PRO A 162 -5.87 11.74 16.86
C PRO A 162 -5.96 10.86 15.62
N VAL A 163 -4.86 10.76 14.86
CA VAL A 163 -4.76 9.94 13.64
C VAL A 163 -3.84 8.75 13.86
N GLY A 164 -4.40 7.54 13.85
CA GLY A 164 -3.62 6.29 13.80
C GLY A 164 -3.07 5.96 12.41
N SER A 165 -3.61 6.59 11.36
CA SER A 165 -3.10 6.52 9.99
C SER A 165 -3.44 7.78 9.20
N VAL A 166 -2.43 8.49 8.72
CA VAL A 166 -2.58 9.80 8.07
C VAL A 166 -3.35 9.68 6.74
N PRO A 167 -4.54 10.32 6.61
CA PRO A 167 -5.39 10.23 5.43
C PRO A 167 -4.96 11.10 4.23
N ILE A 168 -3.98 12.00 4.42
CA ILE A 168 -3.44 12.86 3.37
C ILE A 168 -1.94 12.58 3.18
N LYS A 169 -1.38 12.85 2.00
CA LYS A 169 0.05 12.66 1.71
C LYS A 169 0.60 13.83 0.88
N PRO A 170 1.90 14.15 0.99
CA PRO A 170 2.53 15.08 0.05
C PRO A 170 2.44 14.52 -1.37
N VAL A 171 2.01 15.33 -2.33
CA VAL A 171 1.87 14.93 -3.74
C VAL A 171 3.19 14.41 -4.30
N ALA A 172 4.31 15.06 -3.94
CA ALA A 172 5.66 14.65 -4.36
C ALA A 172 6.08 13.24 -3.89
N GLN A 173 5.38 12.66 -2.90
CA GLN A 173 5.68 11.32 -2.36
C GLN A 173 4.79 10.23 -2.94
N ILE A 174 3.83 10.60 -3.81
CA ILE A 174 2.98 9.65 -4.49
C ILE A 174 3.49 9.50 -5.92
N SER A 175 4.02 8.33 -6.23
CA SER A 175 4.51 8.02 -7.58
C SER A 175 3.43 8.13 -8.66
N ARG A 176 2.18 7.83 -8.30
CA ARG A 176 1.02 7.97 -9.18
C ARG A 176 -0.26 8.15 -8.40
N ILE A 177 -0.98 9.25 -8.66
CA ILE A 177 -2.34 9.47 -8.16
C ILE A 177 -3.28 8.86 -9.19
N LEU A 178 -4.15 7.94 -8.74
CA LEU A 178 -5.15 7.29 -9.60
C LEU A 178 -6.52 7.91 -9.36
N SER A 179 -7.38 7.84 -10.37
CA SER A 179 -8.78 8.25 -10.24
C SER A 179 -9.47 7.53 -9.08
N THR A 180 -10.29 8.26 -8.35
CA THR A 180 -11.00 7.70 -7.20
C THR A 180 -12.12 6.76 -7.67
N THR A 181 -12.18 5.56 -7.09
CA THR A 181 -13.22 4.56 -7.38
C THR A 181 -13.73 3.98 -6.05
N PRO A 182 -15.03 3.71 -5.88
CA PRO A 182 -15.53 3.16 -4.62
C PRO A 182 -14.75 1.92 -4.15
N HIS A 183 -14.57 1.78 -2.84
CA HIS A 183 -13.98 0.59 -2.25
C HIS A 183 -14.85 -0.65 -2.55
N PRO A 184 -14.28 -1.84 -2.90
CA PRO A 184 -15.06 -3.02 -3.30
C PRO A 184 -15.91 -3.55 -2.13
N ASN A 185 -15.32 -3.60 -0.94
CA ASN A 185 -16.00 -4.06 0.27
C ASN A 185 -16.79 -2.92 0.92
N PRO A 186 -17.90 -3.22 1.63
CA PRO A 186 -18.62 -2.24 2.45
C PRO A 186 -17.70 -1.47 3.40
N ARG A 187 -18.04 -0.19 3.59
CA ARG A 187 -17.35 0.73 4.49
C ARG A 187 -18.39 1.53 5.27
N SER A 188 -18.10 1.78 6.54
CA SER A 188 -18.88 2.69 7.37
C SER A 188 -18.18 4.05 7.45
N PRO A 189 -18.92 5.14 7.70
CA PRO A 189 -18.31 6.43 7.97
C PRO A 189 -17.34 6.36 9.14
N THR A 190 -16.20 7.03 9.03
CA THR A 190 -15.19 7.04 10.09
C THR A 190 -14.65 8.44 10.33
N VAL A 191 -14.18 8.68 11.55
CA VAL A 191 -13.51 9.92 11.94
C VAL A 191 -12.27 10.20 11.07
N ARG A 192 -11.54 9.16 10.66
CA ARG A 192 -10.39 9.28 9.73
C ARG A 192 -10.80 9.88 8.38
N CYS A 193 -11.93 9.44 7.83
CA CYS A 193 -12.47 10.00 6.59
C CYS A 193 -12.91 11.45 6.80
N ALA A 194 -13.55 11.76 7.93
CA ALA A 194 -13.91 13.12 8.30
C ALA A 194 -12.69 14.05 8.35
N TYR A 195 -11.60 13.62 8.99
CA TYR A 195 -10.35 14.38 9.06
C TYR A 195 -9.77 14.71 7.69
N ALA A 196 -9.91 13.83 6.71
CA ALA A 196 -9.43 14.09 5.35
C ALA A 196 -10.17 15.27 4.70
N LEU A 197 -11.51 15.28 4.81
CA LEU A 197 -12.36 16.35 4.30
C LEU A 197 -12.12 17.65 5.06
N ILE A 198 -12.04 17.59 6.40
CA ILE A 198 -11.75 18.75 7.27
C ILE A 198 -10.38 19.34 6.96
N ALA A 199 -9.35 18.52 6.73
CA ALA A 199 -8.02 18.99 6.39
C ALA A 199 -8.01 19.77 5.07
N SER A 200 -8.65 19.23 4.03
CA SER A 200 -8.75 19.93 2.75
C SER A 200 -9.57 21.22 2.87
N ALA A 201 -10.75 21.15 3.49
CA ALA A 201 -11.62 22.30 3.70
C ALA A 201 -10.94 23.42 4.51
N SER A 202 -10.21 23.07 5.57
CA SER A 202 -9.44 24.04 6.39
C SER A 202 -8.33 24.70 5.58
N ALA A 203 -7.60 23.94 4.77
CA ALA A 203 -6.51 24.47 3.96
C ALA A 203 -7.00 25.38 2.83
N THR A 204 -8.24 25.19 2.36
CA THR A 204 -8.85 25.98 1.29
C THR A 204 -9.92 26.96 1.78
N ALA A 205 -10.00 27.20 3.10
CA ALA A 205 -10.99 28.07 3.74
C ALA A 205 -12.44 27.81 3.26
N THR A 206 -12.77 26.54 3.03
CA THR A 206 -14.05 26.10 2.48
C THR A 206 -14.98 25.70 3.63
N ARG A 207 -16.16 26.34 3.70
CA ARG A 207 -17.18 26.03 4.72
C ARG A 207 -18.07 24.89 4.29
N PHE A 208 -18.44 24.02 5.23
CA PHE A 208 -19.39 22.93 5.02
C PHE A 208 -20.82 23.46 4.95
N VAL A 209 -21.20 23.87 3.76
CA VAL A 209 -22.59 24.17 3.39
C VAL A 209 -23.12 23.10 2.45
N THR A 210 -24.43 23.09 2.21
CA THR A 210 -25.04 22.17 1.23
C THR A 210 -24.40 22.34 -0.15
N ASP A 211 -24.12 21.23 -0.81
CA ASP A 211 -23.49 21.14 -2.14
C ASP A 211 -22.09 21.75 -2.24
N VAL A 212 -21.39 21.84 -1.10
CA VAL A 212 -20.00 22.28 -1.05
C VAL A 212 -19.10 21.32 -1.82
N SER A 213 -18.15 21.89 -2.57
CA SER A 213 -17.14 21.14 -3.32
C SER A 213 -15.75 21.31 -2.71
N ILE A 214 -15.21 20.23 -2.17
CA ILE A 214 -13.92 20.17 -1.46
C ILE A 214 -12.88 19.55 -2.40
N PRO A 215 -11.75 20.23 -2.68
CA PRO A 215 -10.77 19.68 -3.61
C PRO A 215 -10.05 18.47 -3.01
N ARG A 216 -9.69 17.51 -3.85
CA ARG A 216 -8.93 16.33 -3.44
C ARG A 216 -7.47 16.68 -3.11
N THR A 217 -6.92 17.65 -3.83
CA THR A 217 -5.56 18.20 -3.65
C THR A 217 -5.65 19.62 -3.12
N PHE A 218 -4.78 19.99 -2.19
CA PHE A 218 -4.74 21.30 -1.56
C PHE A 218 -3.32 21.65 -1.11
N GLU A 219 -3.05 22.90 -0.77
CA GLU A 219 -1.76 23.33 -0.25
C GLU A 219 -1.88 23.70 1.23
N TYR A 220 -0.90 23.27 2.04
CA TYR A 220 -0.79 23.69 3.43
C TYR A 220 0.66 24.00 3.76
N GLN A 221 0.94 25.24 4.17
CA GLN A 221 2.30 25.71 4.52
C GLN A 221 3.36 25.38 3.45
N GLY A 222 3.04 25.62 2.17
CA GLY A 222 3.94 25.32 1.04
C GLY A 222 4.04 23.83 0.66
N VAL A 223 3.31 22.94 1.34
CA VAL A 223 3.25 21.51 1.01
C VAL A 223 1.99 21.21 0.21
N GLN A 224 2.16 20.82 -1.04
CA GLN A 224 1.09 20.27 -1.87
C GLN A 224 0.69 18.89 -1.34
N ALA A 225 -0.54 18.78 -0.85
CA ALA A 225 -1.13 17.61 -0.21
C ALA A 225 -2.28 17.04 -1.04
N VAL A 226 -2.52 15.74 -0.91
CA VAL A 226 -3.66 15.06 -1.55
C VAL A 226 -4.29 14.07 -0.59
N ILE A 227 -5.62 13.97 -0.62
CA ILE A 227 -6.36 12.89 0.05
C ILE A 227 -5.99 11.57 -0.63
N GLU A 228 -5.36 10.67 0.12
CA GLU A 228 -4.78 9.46 -0.44
C GLU A 228 -5.87 8.54 -1.03
N ASN A 229 -5.50 7.73 -2.03
CA ASN A 229 -6.43 6.81 -2.67
C ASN A 229 -7.21 5.95 -1.67
N GLY A 230 -6.58 5.37 -0.64
CA GLY A 230 -7.30 4.53 0.32
C GLY A 230 -8.52 5.24 0.93
N VAL A 231 -8.30 6.43 1.49
CA VAL A 231 -9.35 7.23 2.14
C VAL A 231 -10.35 7.80 1.15
N ALA A 232 -9.89 8.25 -0.02
CA ALA A 232 -10.77 8.72 -1.09
C ALA A 232 -11.82 7.66 -1.47
N ARG A 233 -11.40 6.39 -1.57
CA ARG A 233 -12.30 5.27 -1.92
C ARG A 233 -13.24 4.92 -0.77
N ASP A 234 -12.76 5.00 0.47
CA ASP A 234 -13.56 4.78 1.67
C ASP A 234 -14.63 5.88 1.83
N LEU A 235 -14.30 7.15 1.55
CA LEU A 235 -15.25 8.27 1.54
C LEU A 235 -16.46 7.99 0.63
N LEU A 236 -16.21 7.58 -0.62
CA LEU A 236 -17.29 7.26 -1.56
C LEU A 236 -18.10 6.04 -1.10
N LYS A 237 -17.42 4.99 -0.64
CA LYS A 237 -18.10 3.74 -0.28
C LYS A 237 -18.91 3.86 1.01
N ALA A 238 -18.46 4.68 1.94
CA ALA A 238 -19.16 5.00 3.17
C ALA A 238 -20.28 6.04 2.99
N GLY A 239 -20.46 6.57 1.78
CA GLY A 239 -21.48 7.59 1.51
C GLY A 239 -21.18 8.95 2.14
N MET A 240 -19.94 9.23 2.52
CA MET A 240 -19.55 10.50 3.16
C MET A 240 -19.37 11.65 2.19
N ALA A 241 -19.17 11.36 0.90
CA ALA A 241 -19.10 12.36 -0.16
C ALA A 241 -19.41 11.71 -1.51
N SER A 242 -19.88 12.51 -2.45
CA SER A 242 -19.93 12.17 -3.88
C SER A 242 -18.67 12.64 -4.59
N LEU A 243 -18.26 11.96 -5.66
CA LEU A 243 -17.10 12.37 -6.46
C LEU A 243 -17.54 13.23 -7.64
N MET A 244 -16.94 14.41 -7.80
CA MET A 244 -16.89 15.13 -9.06
C MET A 244 -15.59 14.72 -9.79
N PRO A 245 -15.67 13.89 -10.84
CA PRO A 245 -14.50 13.38 -11.54
C PRO A 245 -13.80 14.47 -12.34
N ALA A 246 -12.51 14.29 -12.59
CA ALA A 246 -11.71 15.15 -13.45
C ALA A 246 -10.79 14.30 -14.33
N ALA A 247 -10.35 14.86 -15.48
CA ALA A 247 -9.41 14.19 -16.37
C ALA A 247 -8.05 13.93 -15.69
N ASP A 248 -7.57 14.89 -14.89
CA ASP A 248 -6.47 14.70 -13.96
C ASP A 248 -7.02 14.26 -12.59
N PRO A 249 -6.68 13.06 -12.07
CA PRO A 249 -7.06 12.61 -10.73
C PRO A 249 -6.73 13.60 -9.60
N LYS A 250 -5.75 14.47 -9.77
CA LYS A 250 -5.41 15.53 -8.79
C LYS A 250 -6.48 16.61 -8.68
N ALA A 251 -7.21 16.85 -9.77
CA ALA A 251 -8.24 17.88 -9.88
C ALA A 251 -9.64 17.38 -9.49
N GLU A 252 -9.77 16.11 -9.07
CA GLU A 252 -11.03 15.58 -8.53
C GLU A 252 -11.49 16.39 -7.32
N ARG A 253 -12.80 16.43 -7.10
CA ARG A 253 -13.41 17.11 -5.96
C ARG A 253 -14.44 16.21 -5.29
N PHE A 254 -14.59 16.37 -3.98
CA PHE A 254 -15.63 15.73 -3.19
C PHE A 254 -16.78 16.72 -3.00
N VAL A 255 -18.00 16.32 -3.36
CA VAL A 255 -19.21 17.11 -3.19
C VAL A 255 -19.99 16.54 -2.02
N LEU A 256 -20.38 17.39 -1.09
CA LEU A 256 -21.16 16.99 0.08
C LEU A 256 -22.57 17.55 0.00
N THR A 257 -23.56 16.68 0.11
CA THR A 257 -24.96 17.07 0.32
C THR A 257 -25.20 17.52 1.77
N HIS A 258 -26.36 18.07 2.06
CA HIS A 258 -26.75 18.44 3.43
C HIS A 258 -26.61 17.28 4.42
N ALA A 259 -27.15 16.10 4.08
CA ALA A 259 -27.07 14.91 4.93
C ALA A 259 -25.62 14.45 5.17
N GLN A 260 -24.72 14.66 4.20
CA GLN A 260 -23.29 14.33 4.36
C GLN A 260 -22.56 15.34 5.25
N VAL A 261 -22.97 16.61 5.24
CA VAL A 261 -22.50 17.62 6.19
C VAL A 261 -22.98 17.27 7.61
N GLU A 262 -24.25 16.90 7.79
CA GLU A 262 -24.78 16.46 9.09
C GLU A 262 -24.03 15.22 9.62
N LEU A 263 -23.75 14.26 8.74
CA LEU A 263 -22.93 13.09 9.08
C LEU A 263 -21.53 13.50 9.56
N LEU A 264 -20.91 14.47 8.89
CA LEU A 264 -19.59 14.99 9.27
C LEU A 264 -19.65 15.68 10.65
N MET A 265 -20.70 16.47 10.91
CA MET A 265 -20.96 17.09 12.21
C MET A 265 -21.15 16.04 13.30
N GLY A 266 -21.87 14.96 13.02
CA GLY A 266 -22.06 13.86 13.98
C GLY A 266 -20.77 13.09 14.30
N LEU A 267 -19.85 12.96 13.33
CA LEU A 267 -18.57 12.26 13.52
C LEU A 267 -17.50 13.09 14.24
N TYR A 268 -17.44 14.40 13.97
CA TYR A 268 -16.38 15.26 14.50
C TYR A 268 -16.83 16.18 15.64
N GLY A 269 -18.11 16.53 15.68
CA GLY A 269 -18.69 17.54 16.56
C GLY A 269 -18.87 18.89 15.86
N SER A 270 -20.07 19.45 15.95
CA SER A 270 -20.42 20.76 15.37
C SER A 270 -19.61 21.90 15.96
N GLU A 271 -19.44 21.94 17.28
CA GLU A 271 -18.66 22.96 17.99
C GLU A 271 -17.21 22.99 17.51
N ALA A 272 -16.60 21.82 17.29
CA ALA A 272 -15.23 21.70 16.79
C ALA A 272 -15.08 22.21 15.35
N LEU A 273 -16.12 22.06 14.51
CA LEU A 273 -16.12 22.63 13.16
C LEU A 273 -16.31 24.16 13.18
N VAL A 274 -17.20 24.67 14.04
CA VAL A 274 -17.40 26.12 14.25
C VAL A 274 -16.11 26.79 14.73
N ALA A 275 -15.43 26.20 15.72
CA ALA A 275 -14.17 26.72 16.24
C ALA A 275 -13.05 26.81 15.17
N ARG A 276 -13.18 26.04 14.08
CA ARG A 276 -12.27 26.07 12.92
C ARG A 276 -12.74 26.97 11.78
N GLY A 277 -13.90 27.63 11.92
CA GLY A 277 -14.50 28.43 10.85
C GLY A 277 -15.01 27.61 9.67
N LEU A 278 -15.37 26.33 9.89
CA LEU A 278 -15.80 25.41 8.84
C LEU A 278 -17.31 25.25 8.75
N LEU A 279 -18.09 25.81 9.67
CA LEU A 279 -19.55 25.91 9.60
C LEU A 279 -19.97 27.37 9.51
#